data_AF-A0A815X100-F1
#
_entry.id   AF-A0A815X100-F1
#
_cell.length_a   1.000
_cell.length_b   1.000
_cell.length_c   1.000
_cell.angle_alpha   90.00
_cell.angle_beta   90.00
_cell.angle_gamma   90.00
#
_symmetry.space_group_name_H-M   'P 1'
#
loop_
_entity.id
_entity.type
_entity.pdbx_description
1 polymer ?
#
loop_
_entity_poly.entity_id
_entity_poly.type
_entity_poly.pdbx_seq_one_letter_code
_entity_poly.pdbx_strand_id
1 'polypeptide(L)'
;MNKYAVEVSDKQSDVENSIDAFVLLSKRSFIPLHGDYQIKTSFPAQITSESRVIDWNTAEDAIECARIVSQLANLSKLPENLWVLPTLFAAQVKDNDNTTFYIRGGLKDAYSNGTIIGLPEHLTPVTACALTTRNILTPDKTLFESLVV
;
A
#
# COMPACT_ATOMS: atom_id res chain seq x y z
N MET A 1 15.81 -0.08 -19.62
CA MET A 1 15.42 -0.15 -18.20
C MET A 1 16.47 0.63 -17.43
N ASN A 2 16.18 1.89 -17.08
CA ASN A 2 17.14 2.72 -16.35
C ASN A 2 17.04 2.33 -14.87
N LYS A 3 18.04 1.60 -14.37
CA LYS A 3 18.24 1.42 -12.93
C LYS A 3 18.58 2.79 -12.37
N TYR A 4 17.63 3.43 -11.70
CA TYR A 4 17.93 4.62 -10.92
C TYR A 4 18.69 4.17 -9.67
N ALA A 5 20.02 4.22 -9.74
CA ALA A 5 20.84 4.29 -8.53
C ALA A 5 20.66 5.72 -8.01
N VAL A 6 19.89 5.87 -6.94
CA VAL A 6 19.84 7.15 -6.23
C VAL A 6 21.15 7.24 -5.45
N GLU A 7 22.02 8.19 -5.81
CA GLU A 7 23.10 8.62 -4.94
C GLU A 7 22.45 9.19 -3.67
N VAL A 8 22.44 8.41 -2.59
CA VAL A 8 22.00 8.88 -1.29
C VAL A 8 23.00 9.95 -0.87
N SER A 9 22.54 11.19 -0.68
CA SER A 9 23.42 12.26 -0.23
C SER A 9 24.11 11.84 1.06
N ASP A 10 25.44 11.98 1.14
CA ASP A 10 26.24 11.68 2.34
C ASP A 10 25.89 12.56 3.55
N LYS A 11 24.94 13.49 3.42
CA LYS A 11 24.42 14.26 4.54
C LYS A 11 23.41 13.42 5.31
N GLN A 12 23.94 12.65 6.27
CA GLN A 12 23.18 11.90 7.26
C GLN A 12 22.16 12.74 8.05
N SER A 13 22.28 14.08 8.01
CA SER A 13 21.34 15.03 8.64
C SER A 13 19.94 15.03 8.04
N ASP A 14 19.80 14.61 6.77
CA ASP A 14 18.54 14.71 6.03
C ASP A 14 17.76 13.38 6.05
N VAL A 15 18.32 12.35 6.70
CA VAL A 15 17.71 11.03 6.86
C VAL A 15 17.15 10.94 8.28
N GLU A 16 15.82 10.91 8.39
CA GLU A 16 15.19 10.59 9.67
C GLU A 16 15.57 9.16 10.09
N ASN A 17 16.12 9.01 11.29
CA ASN A 17 16.52 7.70 11.84
C ASN A 17 15.32 6.77 12.09
N SER A 18 14.11 7.32 12.16
CA SER A 18 12.88 6.60 12.44
C SER A 18 11.68 7.33 11.85
N ILE A 19 10.70 6.56 11.39
CA ILE A 19 9.40 7.07 10.95
C ILE A 19 8.35 6.54 11.94
N ASP A 20 7.64 7.44 12.60
CA ASP A 20 6.48 7.06 13.40
C ASP A 20 5.34 6.64 12.48
N ALA A 21 4.81 5.44 12.68
CA ALA A 21 3.80 4.87 11.80
C ALA A 21 2.84 3.93 12.54
N PHE A 22 1.62 3.84 12.02
CA PHE A 22 0.65 2.81 12.42
C PHE A 22 0.89 1.52 11.66
N VAL A 23 0.87 0.39 12.37
CA VAL A 23 1.00 -0.95 11.78
C VAL A 23 -0.37 -1.44 11.30
N LEU A 24 -0.45 -1.85 10.04
CA LEU A 24 -1.68 -2.40 9.45
C LEU A 24 -1.82 -3.91 9.68
N LEU A 25 -2.98 -4.44 9.29
CA LEU A 25 -3.38 -5.84 9.51
C LEU A 25 -2.36 -6.88 9.01
N SER A 26 -1.61 -6.58 7.94
CA SER A 26 -0.59 -7.50 7.43
C SER A 26 0.70 -7.55 8.25
N LYS A 27 0.82 -6.75 9.32
CA LYS A 27 1.98 -6.57 10.23
C LYS A 27 3.28 -6.07 9.62
N ARG A 28 3.45 -6.22 8.30
CA ARG A 28 4.58 -5.70 7.50
C ARG A 28 4.24 -4.46 6.68
N SER A 29 3.14 -3.81 7.01
CA SER A 29 2.63 -2.64 6.30
C SER A 29 2.40 -1.53 7.31
N PHE A 30 2.81 -0.33 6.94
CA PHE A 30 2.84 0.83 7.82
C PHE A 30 2.23 2.04 7.12
N ILE A 31 1.48 2.85 7.85
CA ILE A 31 1.05 4.18 7.41
C ILE A 31 1.75 5.19 8.32
N PRO A 32 2.68 6.00 7.80
CA PRO A 32 3.33 7.06 8.57
C PRO A 32 2.33 8.04 9.17
N LEU A 33 2.66 8.64 10.32
CA LEU A 33 1.83 9.69 10.95
C LEU A 33 1.68 10.93 10.06
N HIS A 34 2.66 11.17 9.20
CA HIS A 34 2.71 12.31 8.29
C HIS A 34 2.90 11.82 6.86
N GLY A 35 2.01 12.27 5.96
CA GLY A 35 2.00 11.89 4.55
C GLY A 35 0.81 11.00 4.19
N ASP A 36 0.62 10.81 2.89
CA ASP A 36 -0.43 9.96 2.32
C ASP A 36 0.22 8.87 1.48
N TYR A 37 0.80 7.89 2.17
CA TYR A 37 1.42 6.71 1.55
C TYR A 37 1.51 5.56 2.54
N GLN A 38 1.75 4.36 2.02
CA GLN A 38 1.97 3.15 2.81
C GLN A 38 3.35 2.59 2.51
N ILE A 39 4.09 2.24 3.56
CA ILE A 39 5.35 1.50 3.46
C ILE A 39 5.03 0.02 3.66
N LYS A 40 5.51 -0.86 2.79
CA LYS A 40 5.43 -2.31 2.99
C LYS A 40 6.79 -2.94 2.87
N THR A 41 7.22 -3.62 3.91
CA THR A 41 8.58 -4.17 4.03
C THR A 41 8.55 -5.69 4.06
N SER A 42 9.68 -6.31 3.78
CA SER A 42 9.92 -7.68 4.19
C SER A 42 9.85 -7.79 5.71
N PHE A 43 9.25 -8.88 6.17
CA PHE A 43 9.15 -9.23 7.57
C PHE A 43 9.38 -10.74 7.69
N PRO A 44 10.54 -11.19 8.18
CA PRO A 44 10.93 -12.60 8.19
C PRO A 44 10.21 -13.37 9.32
N ALA A 45 8.88 -13.37 9.24
CA ALA A 45 7.99 -14.09 10.13
C ALA A 45 6.88 -14.74 9.32
N GLN A 46 6.40 -15.87 9.81
CA GLN A 46 5.22 -16.52 9.28
C GLN A 46 3.96 -15.87 9.86
N ILE A 47 3.06 -15.42 8.99
CA ILE A 47 1.75 -14.93 9.41
C ILE A 47 0.71 -15.67 8.60
N THR A 48 -0.18 -16.37 9.30
CA THR A 48 -1.04 -17.44 8.77
C THR A 48 -0.20 -18.62 8.25
N SER A 49 -0.27 -18.94 6.95
CA SER A 49 0.47 -20.03 6.32
C SER A 49 1.73 -19.58 5.58
N GLU A 50 1.90 -18.27 5.36
CA GLU A 50 2.90 -17.74 4.41
C GLU A 50 4.01 -16.96 5.11
N SER A 51 5.22 -17.06 4.54
CA SER A 51 6.32 -16.14 4.85
C SER A 51 5.95 -14.72 4.43
N ARG A 52 6.33 -13.74 5.24
CA ARG A 52 6.11 -12.32 4.96
C ARG A 52 7.38 -11.61 4.48
N VAL A 53 8.31 -12.35 3.91
CA VAL A 53 9.37 -11.81 3.05
C VAL A 53 8.76 -11.40 1.69
N ILE A 54 9.35 -10.40 1.05
CA ILE A 54 9.03 -9.92 -0.30
C ILE A 54 10.28 -10.17 -1.13
N ASP A 55 10.21 -11.10 -2.08
CA ASP A 55 11.28 -11.26 -3.05
C ASP A 55 11.33 -10.06 -4.01
N TRP A 56 12.50 -9.79 -4.57
CA TRP A 56 12.70 -8.65 -5.47
C TRP A 56 11.76 -8.67 -6.69
N ASN A 57 11.55 -9.83 -7.31
CA ASN A 57 10.71 -9.94 -8.51
C ASN A 57 9.26 -9.53 -8.21
N THR A 58 8.71 -9.95 -7.06
CA THR A 58 7.39 -9.51 -6.61
C THR A 58 7.29 -7.99 -6.46
N ALA A 59 8.37 -7.33 -6.02
CA ALA A 59 8.39 -5.87 -5.90
C ALA A 59 8.46 -5.18 -7.28
N GLU A 60 9.25 -5.70 -8.21
CA GLU A 60 9.31 -5.23 -9.59
C GLU A 60 7.97 -5.40 -10.32
N ASP A 61 7.35 -6.58 -10.18
CA ASP A 61 6.03 -6.88 -10.74
C ASP A 61 4.98 -5.92 -10.19
N ALA A 62 5.05 -5.56 -8.90
CA ALA A 62 4.11 -4.61 -8.30
C ALA A 62 4.22 -3.19 -8.90
N ILE A 63 5.43 -2.75 -9.26
CA ILE A 63 5.67 -1.48 -9.98
C ILE A 63 5.13 -1.58 -11.41
N GLU A 64 5.40 -2.69 -12.09
CA GLU A 64 4.96 -2.90 -13.46
C GLU A 64 3.43 -3.01 -13.56
N CYS A 65 2.78 -3.70 -12.61
CA CYS A 65 1.33 -3.72 -12.49
C CYS A 65 0.76 -2.31 -12.30
N ALA A 66 1.38 -1.48 -11.45
CA ALA A 66 0.94 -0.09 -11.27
C ALA A 66 1.04 0.71 -12.57
N ARG A 67 2.12 0.52 -13.35
CA ARG A 67 2.28 1.13 -14.68
C ARG A 67 1.18 0.71 -15.65
N ILE A 68 0.86 -0.59 -15.72
CA ILE A 68 -0.20 -1.12 -16.59
C ILE A 68 -1.57 -0.57 -16.17
N VAL A 69 -1.88 -0.56 -14.86
CA VAL A 69 -3.15 -0.02 -14.35
C VAL A 69 -3.29 1.46 -14.70
N SER A 70 -2.22 2.26 -14.58
CA SER A 70 -2.21 3.67 -15.01
C SER A 70 -2.52 3.82 -16.51
N GLN A 71 -1.93 2.96 -17.36
CA GLN A 71 -2.22 2.98 -18.80
C GLN A 71 -3.69 2.62 -19.09
N LEU A 72 -4.24 1.63 -18.40
CA LEU A 72 -5.65 1.26 -18.53
C LEU A 72 -6.58 2.38 -18.06
N ALA A 73 -6.25 3.05 -16.95
CA ALA A 73 -6.98 4.21 -16.43
C ALA A 73 -7.04 5.36 -17.45
N ASN A 74 -5.89 5.70 -18.06
CA ASN A 74 -5.78 6.73 -19.09
C ASN A 74 -6.58 6.41 -20.36
N LEU A 75 -6.77 5.12 -20.65
CA LEU A 75 -7.61 4.65 -21.76
C LEU A 75 -9.08 4.45 -21.36
N SER A 76 -9.45 4.84 -20.12
CA SER A 76 -10.79 4.62 -19.54
C SER A 76 -11.24 3.14 -19.62
N LYS A 77 -10.32 2.22 -19.31
CA LYS A 77 -10.53 0.77 -19.36
C LYS A 77 -10.68 0.12 -17.98
N LEU A 78 -10.60 0.87 -16.89
CA LEU A 78 -10.94 0.36 -15.57
C LEU A 78 -12.48 0.34 -15.40
N PRO A 79 -13.02 -0.38 -14.40
CA PRO A 79 -14.41 -0.22 -13.98
C PRO A 79 -14.69 1.19 -13.42
N GLU A 80 -15.92 1.70 -13.60
CA GLU A 80 -16.32 3.08 -13.23
C GLU A 80 -16.23 3.43 -11.74
N ASN A 81 -16.16 2.43 -10.85
CA ASN A 81 -16.05 2.61 -9.40
C ASN A 81 -14.84 1.87 -8.81
N LEU A 82 -13.74 1.82 -9.57
CA LEU A 82 -12.49 1.21 -9.13
C LEU A 82 -11.43 2.28 -8.88
N TRP A 83 -10.90 2.30 -7.67
CA TRP A 83 -9.70 3.04 -7.29
C TRP A 83 -8.60 2.05 -6.91
N VAL A 84 -7.46 2.17 -7.56
CA VAL A 84 -6.30 1.30 -7.33
C VAL A 84 -5.18 2.12 -6.73
N LEU A 85 -4.74 1.77 -5.52
CA LEU A 85 -3.56 2.37 -4.89
C LEU A 85 -2.28 1.83 -5.55
N PRO A 86 -1.50 2.66 -6.25
CA PRO A 86 -0.35 2.19 -7.01
C PRO A 86 0.86 1.91 -6.12
N THR A 87 1.70 0.95 -6.53
CA THR A 87 3.07 0.90 -6.02
C THR A 87 3.90 1.95 -6.75
N LEU A 88 4.47 2.89 -6.02
CA LEU A 88 5.20 4.05 -6.57
C LEU A 88 6.71 3.81 -6.64
N PHE A 89 7.25 3.11 -5.64
CA PHE A 89 8.68 2.89 -5.50
C PHE A 89 8.94 1.53 -4.86
N ALA A 90 10.06 0.92 -5.19
CA ALA A 90 10.57 -0.28 -4.55
C ALA A 90 12.10 -0.21 -4.44
N ALA A 91 12.65 -0.74 -3.35
CA ALA A 91 14.08 -0.86 -3.18
C ALA A 91 14.45 -2.08 -2.33
N GLN A 92 15.71 -2.47 -2.46
CA GLN A 92 16.30 -3.62 -1.79
C GLN A 92 17.80 -3.38 -1.62
N VAL A 93 18.38 -3.84 -0.51
CA VAL A 93 19.83 -4.07 -0.45
C VAL A 93 20.14 -5.23 -1.39
N LYS A 94 21.06 -5.00 -2.32
CA LYS A 94 21.41 -5.95 -3.38
C LYS A 94 21.47 -7.41 -2.89
N ASP A 95 20.70 -8.26 -3.53
CA ASP A 95 20.63 -9.71 -3.29
C ASP A 95 20.15 -10.09 -1.87
N ASN A 96 19.37 -9.23 -1.20
CA ASN A 96 18.83 -9.50 0.15
C ASN A 96 17.32 -9.22 0.27
N ASP A 97 16.51 -10.25 0.07
CA ASP A 97 15.05 -10.18 0.15
C ASP A 97 14.52 -9.75 1.52
N ASN A 98 15.28 -9.93 2.60
CA ASN A 98 14.85 -9.48 3.93
C ASN A 98 14.84 -7.95 4.07
N THR A 99 15.44 -7.24 3.10
CA THR A 99 15.51 -5.77 3.07
C THR A 99 14.58 -5.15 2.03
N THR A 100 13.88 -5.97 1.24
CA THR A 100 12.96 -5.46 0.22
C THR A 100 11.86 -4.64 0.87
N PHE A 101 11.58 -3.47 0.30
CA PHE A 101 10.37 -2.72 0.61
C PHE A 101 9.82 -2.06 -0.63
N TYR A 102 8.53 -1.71 -0.56
CA TYR A 102 7.92 -0.83 -1.54
C TYR A 102 7.02 0.21 -0.87
N ILE A 103 6.92 1.34 -1.53
CA ILE A 103 6.03 2.45 -1.21
C ILE A 103 4.80 2.32 -2.09
N ARG A 104 3.64 2.22 -1.46
CA ARG A 104 2.35 2.32 -2.12
C ARG A 104 1.81 3.74 -1.91
N GLY A 105 1.30 4.33 -2.99
CA GLY A 105 0.65 5.63 -2.96
C GLY A 105 -0.58 5.63 -2.06
N GLY A 106 -0.88 6.79 -1.51
CA GLY A 106 -2.01 7.00 -0.63
C GLY A 106 -3.31 7.26 -1.37
N LEU A 107 -4.30 7.76 -0.65
CA LEU A 107 -5.63 8.01 -1.19
C LEU A 107 -5.59 9.03 -2.33
N LYS A 108 -4.68 10.00 -2.29
CA LYS A 108 -4.49 11.02 -3.33
C LYS A 108 -3.78 10.50 -4.57
N ASP A 109 -3.10 9.36 -4.50
CA ASP A 109 -2.37 8.78 -5.63
C ASP A 109 -3.18 7.70 -6.38
N ALA A 110 -4.41 7.43 -5.93
CA ALA A 110 -5.22 6.34 -6.46
C ALA A 110 -5.55 6.51 -7.95
N TYR A 111 -5.34 5.47 -8.75
CA TYR A 111 -5.72 5.46 -10.16
C TYR A 111 -7.19 5.08 -10.32
N SER A 112 -7.92 5.84 -11.14
CA SER A 112 -9.30 5.59 -11.55
C SER A 112 -9.49 6.04 -13.00
N ASN A 113 -10.61 5.71 -13.66
CA ASN A 113 -10.86 6.20 -15.02
C ASN A 113 -10.89 7.73 -15.07
N GLY A 114 -10.25 8.31 -16.10
CA GLY A 114 -10.34 9.75 -16.40
C GLY A 114 -9.20 10.59 -15.82
N THR A 115 -9.45 11.89 -15.64
CA THR A 115 -8.47 12.89 -15.16
C THR A 115 -8.32 12.92 -13.63
N ILE A 116 -9.13 12.16 -12.90
CA ILE A 116 -9.15 12.19 -11.44
C ILE A 116 -8.17 11.13 -10.91
N ILE A 117 -6.99 11.61 -10.53
CA ILE A 117 -6.11 10.90 -9.60
C ILE A 117 -6.62 11.21 -8.19
N GLY A 118 -6.78 10.16 -7.39
CA GLY A 118 -7.21 10.23 -6.01
C GLY A 118 -8.64 9.76 -5.74
N LEU A 119 -8.86 9.31 -4.50
CA LEU A 119 -10.19 8.98 -3.98
C LEU A 119 -10.98 10.27 -3.70
N PRO A 120 -12.29 10.32 -4.00
CA PRO A 120 -13.15 11.43 -3.59
C PRO A 120 -13.10 11.69 -2.07
N GLU A 121 -12.92 12.96 -1.67
CA GLU A 121 -12.68 13.34 -0.26
C GLU A 121 -13.83 13.01 0.71
N HIS A 122 -15.05 12.86 0.19
CA HIS A 122 -16.22 12.50 1.00
C HIS A 122 -16.28 10.99 1.32
N LEU A 123 -15.41 10.17 0.73
CA LEU A 123 -15.36 8.73 0.97
C LEU A 123 -14.36 8.39 2.08
N THR A 124 -14.79 7.60 3.05
CA THR A 124 -13.91 7.05 4.09
C THR A 124 -13.68 5.55 3.81
N PRO A 125 -12.45 5.12 3.48
CA PRO A 125 -12.17 3.73 3.20
C PRO A 125 -12.25 2.89 4.49
N VAL A 126 -12.96 1.76 4.42
CA VAL A 126 -13.02 0.75 5.47
C VAL A 126 -12.50 -0.56 4.88
N THR A 127 -11.66 -1.29 5.64
CA THR A 127 -11.20 -2.61 5.18
C THR A 127 -12.38 -3.56 5.09
N ALA A 128 -12.49 -4.29 3.97
CA ALA A 128 -13.62 -5.20 3.75
C ALA A 128 -13.77 -6.25 4.86
N CYS A 129 -12.67 -6.73 5.44
CA CYS A 129 -12.72 -7.66 6.57
C CYS A 129 -13.27 -7.02 7.85
N ALA A 130 -13.07 -5.73 8.09
CA ALA A 130 -13.66 -5.05 9.24
C ALA A 130 -15.18 -5.02 9.13
N LEU A 131 -15.72 -4.82 7.93
CA LEU A 131 -17.18 -4.83 7.69
C LEU A 131 -17.83 -6.16 8.07
N THR A 132 -17.13 -7.27 7.91
CA THR A 132 -17.64 -8.62 8.24
C THR A 132 -17.25 -9.09 9.64
N THR A 133 -16.44 -8.32 10.37
CA THR A 133 -16.12 -8.64 11.76
C THR A 133 -17.30 -8.38 12.68
N ARG A 134 -17.44 -9.22 13.71
CA ARG A 134 -18.40 -9.04 14.80
C ARG A 134 -17.71 -8.25 15.90
N ASN A 135 -18.36 -7.20 16.37
CA ASN A 135 -17.81 -6.44 17.49
C ASN A 135 -18.14 -7.16 18.82
N ILE A 136 -17.36 -6.90 19.88
CA ILE A 136 -17.53 -7.55 21.19
C ILE A 136 -18.80 -7.10 21.94
N LEU A 137 -19.33 -5.93 21.62
CA LEU A 137 -20.52 -5.31 22.22
C LEU A 137 -21.84 -5.78 21.57
N THR A 138 -21.81 -6.22 20.31
CA THR A 138 -22.93 -6.73 19.51
C THR A 138 -22.48 -7.99 18.77
N PRO A 139 -22.17 -9.09 19.48
CA PRO A 139 -21.53 -10.29 18.91
C PRO A 139 -22.40 -11.02 17.86
N ASP A 140 -23.69 -10.73 17.85
CA ASP A 140 -24.71 -11.26 16.96
C ASP A 140 -24.89 -10.45 15.67
N LYS A 141 -24.18 -9.32 15.53
CA LYS A 141 -24.14 -8.51 14.30
C LYS A 141 -22.71 -8.23 13.84
N THR A 142 -22.52 -8.22 12.53
CA THR A 142 -21.33 -7.67 11.89
C THR A 142 -21.30 -6.15 12.01
N LEU A 143 -20.11 -5.54 11.80
CA LEU A 143 -20.00 -4.08 11.73
C LEU A 143 -20.90 -3.52 10.62
N PHE A 144 -20.95 -4.17 9.46
CA PHE A 144 -21.84 -3.76 8.38
C PHE A 144 -23.31 -3.74 8.82
N GLU A 145 -23.82 -4.83 9.39
CA GLU A 145 -25.20 -4.90 9.91
C GLU A 145 -25.49 -3.87 11.01
N SER A 146 -24.46 -3.36 11.69
CA SER A 146 -24.57 -2.31 12.69
C SER A 146 -24.60 -0.90 12.10
N LEU A 147 -24.12 -0.72 10.86
CA LEU A 147 -24.05 0.57 10.16
C LEU A 147 -25.25 0.86 9.26
N VAL A 148 -25.97 -0.17 8.78
CA VAL A 148 -27.12 -0.02 7.85
C VAL A 148 -28.47 0.04 8.59
N VAL A 149 -28.49 0.58 9.81
CA VAL A 149 -29.71 0.71 10.65
C VAL A 149 -30.50 1.96 10.29
#